data_AF-A0A936ZCB8-F1
#
_entry.id   AF-A0A936ZCB8-F1
#
_cell.length_a   1.000
_cell.length_b   1.000
_cell.length_c   1.000
_cell.angle_alpha   90.00
_cell.angle_beta   90.00
_cell.angle_gamma   90.00
#
_symmetry.space_group_name_H-M   'P 1'
#
loop_
_entity.id
_entity.type
_entity.pdbx_description
1 polymer ?
#
loop_
_entity_poly.entity_id
_entity_poly.type
_entity_poly.pdbx_seq_one_letter_code
_entity_poly.pdbx_strand_id
1 'polypeptide(L)' 'MVLHVECEPGVGGAPEPHVVWFGARRVEVSAVVDRWYGETQRWWKVDTAEGPYVLRLDEPSGTWDLAAVVRT' A
#
# COMPACT_ATOMS: atom_id res chain seq x y z
N MET A 1 11.06 -1.50 -6.43
CA MET A 1 10.30 -2.32 -7.38
C MET A 1 8.99 -1.61 -7.57
N VAL A 2 8.73 -1.06 -8.76
CA VAL A 2 7.54 -0.24 -8.99
C VAL A 2 6.29 -1.12 -8.92
N LEU A 3 5.43 -0.83 -7.95
CA LEU A 3 4.13 -1.45 -7.79
C LEU A 3 3.08 -0.61 -8.52
N HIS A 4 2.00 -1.27 -8.96
CA HIS A 4 0.76 -0.57 -9.24
C HIS A 4 -0.19 -0.81 -8.07
N VAL A 5 -0.72 0.27 -7.49
CA VAL A 5 -1.61 0.21 -6.33
C VAL A 5 -2.88 0.96 -6.69
N GLU A 6 -4.00 0.26 -6.62
CA GLU A 6 -5.32 0.88 -6.76
C GLU A 6 -5.77 1.35 -5.38
N CYS A 7 -6.27 2.58 -5.32
CA CYS A 7 -6.77 3.18 -4.10
C CYS A 7 -8.28 3.43 -4.24
N GLU A 8 -9.02 3.13 -3.17
CA GLU A 8 -10.43 3.48 -3.05
C GLU A 8 -10.63 4.49 -1.91
N PRO A 9 -11.72 5.27 -1.92
CA PRO A 9 -12.03 6.16 -0.80
C PRO A 9 -12.24 5.36 0.48
N GLY A 10 -11.34 5.51 1.44
CA GLY A 10 -11.46 4.94 2.78
C GLY A 10 -12.45 5.69 3.66
N VAL A 11 -12.56 5.28 4.93
CA VAL A 11 -13.43 5.94 5.91
C VAL A 11 -12.94 7.38 6.13
N GLY A 12 -13.74 8.37 5.70
CA GLY A 12 -13.36 9.79 5.72
C GLY A 12 -12.94 10.35 4.35
N GLY A 13 -13.02 9.56 3.28
CA GLY A 13 -12.80 10.01 1.90
C GLY A 13 -11.33 10.11 1.49
N ALA A 14 -10.39 9.78 2.38
CA ALA A 14 -8.98 9.70 2.04
C ALA A 14 -8.71 8.44 1.20
N PRO A 15 -7.94 8.52 0.10
CA PRO A 15 -7.62 7.36 -0.71
C PRO A 15 -6.75 6.37 0.09
N GLU A 16 -7.22 5.13 0.19
CA GLU A 16 -6.56 4.03 0.89
C GLU A 16 -6.26 2.88 -0.09
N PRO A 17 -5.11 2.18 0.05
CA PRO A 17 -4.78 1.05 -0.81
C PRO A 17 -5.83 -0.05 -0.69
N HIS A 18 -6.37 -0.49 -1.82
CA HIS A 18 -7.37 -1.56 -1.89
C HIS A 18 -6.87 -2.78 -2.69
N VAL A 19 -6.04 -2.56 -3.71
CA VAL A 19 -5.42 -3.64 -4.49
C VAL A 19 -3.97 -3.32 -4.78
N VAL A 20 -3.10 -4.32 -4.61
CA VAL A 20 -1.67 -4.25 -4.96
C VAL A 20 -1.37 -5.19 -6.11
N TRP A 21 -0.73 -4.68 -7.15
CA TRP A 21 -0.30 -5.43 -8.31
C TRP A 21 1.21 -5.61 -8.33
N PHE A 22 1.65 -6.86 -8.29
CA PHE A 22 3.03 -7.29 -8.50
C PHE A 22 3.19 -7.76 -9.94
N GLY A 23 3.32 -6.81 -10.87
CA GLY A 23 3.25 -7.12 -12.30
C GLY A 23 1.85 -7.64 -12.66
N ALA A 24 1.76 -8.88 -13.16
CA ALA A 24 0.47 -9.51 -13.50
C ALA A 24 -0.27 -10.11 -12.29
N ARG A 25 0.38 -10.18 -11.11
CA ARG A 25 -0.21 -10.79 -9.92
C ARG A 25 -0.98 -9.74 -9.12
N ARG A 26 -2.27 -10.02 -8.88
CA ARG A 26 -3.16 -9.20 -8.07
C ARG A 26 -3.23 -9.70 -6.63
N VAL A 27 -3.11 -8.80 -5.65
CA VAL A 27 -3.29 -9.08 -4.23
C VAL A 27 -4.27 -8.08 -3.64
N GLU A 28 -5.36 -8.57 -3.04
CA GLU A 28 -6.34 -7.73 -2.37
C GLU A 28 -5.85 -7.30 -0.99
N VAL A 29 -6.08 -6.02 -0.67
CA VAL A 29 -5.88 -5.48 0.66
C VAL A 29 -7.14 -5.75 1.47
N SER A 30 -7.03 -6.60 2.48
CA SER A 30 -8.13 -6.92 3.38
C SER A 30 -8.40 -5.80 4.39
N ALA A 31 -7.34 -5.12 4.84
CA ALA A 31 -7.44 -3.97 5.73
C ALA A 31 -6.18 -3.10 5.70
N VAL A 32 -6.34 -1.80 5.96
CA VAL A 32 -5.20 -0.93 6.33
C VAL A 32 -5.02 -1.00 7.84
N VAL A 33 -3.88 -1.54 8.27
CA VAL A 33 -3.53 -1.75 9.69
C VAL A 33 -2.92 -0.50 10.31
N ASP A 34 -2.06 0.20 9.56
CA ASP A 34 -1.39 1.40 10.05
C ASP A 34 -1.02 2.33 8.87
N ARG A 35 -0.83 3.61 9.18
CA ARG A 35 -0.48 4.67 8.23
C ARG A 35 0.57 5.59 8.82
N TRP A 36 1.59 5.92 8.03
CA TRP A 36 2.64 6.84 8.42
C TRP A 36 2.89 7.89 7.34
N TYR A 37 3.27 9.08 7.79
CA TYR A 37 3.50 10.24 6.94
C TYR A 37 4.92 10.76 7.16
N GLY A 38 5.62 11.00 6.06
CA GLY A 38 6.88 11.73 6.01
C GLY A 38 6.70 12.99 5.17
N GLU A 39 7.78 13.73 4.96
CA GLU A 39 7.72 15.01 4.25
C GLU A 39 7.29 14.88 2.77
N THR A 40 7.71 13.80 2.11
CA THR A 40 7.40 13.55 0.68
C THR A 40 6.95 12.11 0.43
N GLN A 41 6.76 11.34 1.48
CA GLN A 41 6.52 9.91 1.41
C GLN A 41 5.40 9.51 2.35
N ARG A 42 4.62 8.54 1.93
CA ARG A 42 3.58 7.93 2.76
C ARG A 42 3.76 6.43 2.80
N TRP A 43 3.43 5.85 3.94
CA TRP A 43 3.51 4.41 4.14
C TRP A 43 2.19 3.88 4.68
N TRP A 44 1.88 2.66 4.26
CA TRP A 44 0.74 1.90 4.76
C TRP A 44 1.21 0.51 5.12
N LYS A 45 0.84 0.05 6.30
CA LYS A 45 0.84 -1.38 6.61
C LYS A 45 -0.54 -1.91 6.25
N VAL A 46 -0.58 -2.84 5.32
CA VAL A 46 -1.81 -3.47 4.83
C VAL A 46 -1.81 -4.94 5.18
N ASP A 47 -2.97 -5.46 5.54
CA ASP A 47 -3.19 -6.90 5.68
C ASP A 47 -3.71 -7.47 4.37
N THR A 48 -3.26 -8.66 4.04
CA THR A 48 -3.63 -9.37 2.81
C THR A 48 -3.80 -10.86 3.09
N ALA A 49 -4.43 -11.60 2.19
CA ALA A 49 -4.57 -13.05 2.31
C ALA A 49 -3.22 -13.81 2.40
N GLU A 50 -2.12 -13.16 2.01
CA GLU A 50 -0.77 -13.74 2.00
C GLU A 50 0.08 -13.29 3.20
N GLY A 51 -0.45 -12.39 4.02
CA GLY A 51 0.21 -11.77 5.15
C GLY A 51 0.42 -10.25 4.97
N PRO A 52 0.98 -9.58 6.00
CA PRO A 52 1.04 -8.12 6.02
C PRO A 52 2.17 -7.56 5.15
N TYR A 53 1.84 -6.54 4.37
CA TYR A 53 2.78 -5.79 3.53
C TYR A 53 2.94 -4.35 4.02
N VAL A 54 4.12 -3.77 3.81
CA VAL A 54 4.34 -2.33 3.99
C VAL A 54 4.56 -1.71 2.61
N LEU A 55 3.60 -0.87 2.20
CA LEU A 55 3.64 -0.11 0.96
C LEU A 55 4.22 1.27 1.22
N ARG A 56 4.94 1.81 0.24
CA ARG A 56 5.42 3.19 0.24
C ARG A 56 4.97 3.89 -1.04
N LEU A 57 4.42 5.08 -0.90
CA LEU A 57 4.22 6.03 -1.99
C LEU A 57 5.28 7.14 -1.86
N ASP A 58 6.03 7.36 -2.93
CA ASP A 58 6.76 8.61 -3.13
C ASP A 58 5.81 9.63 -3.78
N GLU A 59 5.39 10.64 -3.03
CA GLU A 59 4.38 11.59 -3.48
C GLU A 59 4.80 12.45 -4.67
N PRO A 60 6.05 12.96 -4.75
CA PRO A 60 6.49 13.76 -5.89
C PRO A 60 6.43 13.01 -7.22
N SER A 61 6.79 11.73 -7.23
CA SER A 61 6.79 10.91 -8.45
C SER A 61 5.49 10.12 -8.65
N GLY A 62 4.68 9.96 -7.61
CA GLY A 62 3.52 9.06 -7.61
C GLY A 62 3.89 7.57 -7.63
N THR A 63 5.16 7.23 -7.36
CA THR A 63 5.68 5.87 -7.48
C THR A 63 5.37 5.06 -6.23
N TRP A 64 4.80 3.88 -6.41
CA TRP A 64 4.61 2.91 -5.33
C TRP A 64 5.74 1.89 -5.28
N ASP A 65 6.15 1.51 -4.08
CA ASP A 65 7.11 0.45 -3.82
C ASP A 65 6.65 -0.44 -2.65
N LEU A 66 7.11 -1.70 -2.67
CA LEU A 66 7.04 -2.59 -1.51
C LEU A 66 8.23 -2.29 -0.59
N ALA A 67 7.98 -1.70 0.57
CA ALA A 67 9.02 -1.38 1.54
C ALA A 67 9.41 -2.60 2.40
N ALA A 68 8.44 -3.44 2.77
CA ALA A 68 8.69 -4.67 3.53
C ALA A 68 7.57 -5.70 3.38
N VAL A 69 7.91 -6.97 3.59
CA VAL A 69 6.97 -8.06 3.87
C VAL A 69 7.17 -8.46 5.32
N VAL A 70 6.12 -8.39 6.13
CA VAL A 70 6.19 -8.80 7.53
C VAL A 70 5.89 -10.29 7.58
N ARG A 71 6.85 -11.08 8.05
CA ARG A 71 6.60 -12.48 8.39
C ARG A 71 6.26 -12.54 9.87
N THR A 72 5.15 -13.20 10.17
CA THR A 72 4.65 -13.43 11.54
C THR A 72 4.94 -14.87 11.95
#